data_AF-A0A514LJ01-F1
#
_entry.id   AF-A0A514LJ01-F1
#
_cell.length_a   1.000
_cell.length_b   1.000
_cell.length_c   1.000
_cell.angle_alpha   90.00
_cell.angle_beta   90.00
_cell.angle_gamma   90.00
#
_symmetry.space_group_name_H-M   'P 1'
#
loop_
_entity.id
_entity.type
_entity.pdbx_description
1 polymer ?
#
loop_
_entity_poly.entity_id
_entity_poly.type
_entity_poly.pdbx_seq_one_letter_code
_entity_poly.pdbx_strand_id
1 'polypeptide(L)'
;MGGTIASYAKNGISVSCVQMTDGANSVSNLSTTALSKTRKEEMRQVKDCLGIEAVYHLDLPDGDLHASDASIRLLATIIEHTAPEIIYTTPYIDAHPDHTNTAFLLAETLRQMKVPSSLKVRLYEINCPIPPEEINVIVDISSFMEEKKEAINTFASQTIAFDGFLALNTWKSHLVDDPKVTHAEVFKEMGNQEFQEMGAYIKKEKAKFPGKFKQVNKTETLLPAIFKAYGYKKKLYRRCL
;
A
#
# COMPACT_ATOMS: atom_id res chain seq x y z
N MET A 1 0.24 3.07 -5.74
CA MET A 1 1.64 3.28 -6.19
C MET A 1 1.86 2.87 -7.64
N GLY A 2 0.88 3.05 -8.53
CA GLY A 2 0.97 2.56 -9.92
C GLY A 2 2.00 3.32 -10.76
N GLY A 3 2.11 4.63 -10.54
CA GLY A 3 3.08 5.47 -11.28
C GLY A 3 4.53 5.13 -10.90
N THR A 4 4.78 4.85 -9.62
CA THR A 4 6.10 4.40 -9.15
C THR A 4 6.48 3.03 -9.74
N ILE A 5 5.52 2.10 -9.81
CA ILE A 5 5.75 0.78 -10.43
C ILE A 5 6.12 0.94 -11.91
N ALA A 6 5.34 1.72 -12.67
CA ALA A 6 5.62 1.98 -14.07
C ALA A 6 7.00 2.66 -14.26
N SER A 7 7.33 3.63 -13.40
CA SER A 7 8.64 4.27 -13.39
C SER A 7 9.78 3.26 -13.19
N TYR A 8 9.66 2.35 -12.22
CA TYR A 8 10.65 1.29 -12.00
C TYR A 8 10.79 0.35 -13.19
N ALA A 9 9.69 -0.17 -13.72
CA ALA A 9 9.71 -1.05 -14.88
C ALA A 9 10.38 -0.39 -16.09
N LYS A 10 10.07 0.89 -16.37
CA LYS A 10 10.67 1.64 -17.50
C LYS A 10 12.16 1.93 -17.31
N ASN A 11 12.65 1.92 -16.07
CA ASN A 11 14.06 2.07 -15.73
C ASN A 11 14.78 0.72 -15.53
N GLY A 12 14.15 -0.41 -15.90
CA GLY A 12 14.75 -1.74 -15.81
C GLY A 12 14.87 -2.29 -14.39
N ILE A 13 14.15 -1.71 -13.43
CA ILE A 13 14.06 -2.19 -12.05
C ILE A 13 12.92 -3.20 -11.97
N SER A 14 13.23 -4.43 -11.52
CA SER A 14 12.20 -5.45 -11.33
C SER A 14 11.26 -5.07 -10.18
N VAL A 15 9.97 -5.29 -10.40
CA VAL A 15 8.92 -5.16 -9.40
C VAL A 15 8.12 -6.46 -9.32
N SER A 16 8.02 -7.01 -8.12
CA SER A 16 7.11 -8.11 -7.79
C SER A 16 5.97 -7.60 -6.91
N CYS A 17 4.74 -8.06 -7.17
CA CYS A 17 3.55 -7.72 -6.39
C CYS A 17 3.02 -8.95 -5.66
N VAL A 18 2.62 -8.79 -4.40
CA VAL A 18 2.00 -9.86 -3.60
C VAL A 18 0.58 -9.43 -3.24
N GLN A 19 -0.41 -10.14 -3.75
CA GLN A 19 -1.80 -10.00 -3.35
C GLN A 19 -2.06 -10.87 -2.11
N MET A 20 -2.40 -10.20 -1.01
CA MET A 20 -2.50 -10.84 0.29
C MET A 20 -3.78 -11.68 0.42
N THR A 21 -4.92 -11.16 -0.02
CA THR A 21 -6.24 -11.79 0.13
C THR A 21 -6.86 -12.16 -1.21
N ASP A 22 -7.88 -13.01 -1.16
CA ASP A 22 -8.68 -13.39 -2.34
C ASP A 22 -9.68 -12.30 -2.80
N GLY A 23 -9.86 -11.25 -1.99
CA GLY A 23 -10.79 -10.15 -2.21
C GLY A 23 -12.26 -10.59 -2.30
N ALA A 24 -12.64 -11.72 -1.69
CA ALA A 24 -13.97 -12.29 -1.89
C ALA A 24 -15.11 -11.54 -1.17
N ASN A 25 -14.83 -10.73 -0.15
CA ASN A 25 -15.84 -10.12 0.72
C ASN A 25 -16.26 -8.70 0.31
N SER A 26 -15.93 -8.28 -0.90
CA SER A 26 -16.38 -7.01 -1.45
C SER A 26 -17.82 -7.06 -1.96
N VAL A 27 -18.53 -5.94 -1.88
CA VAL A 27 -19.91 -5.82 -2.40
C VAL A 27 -19.91 -6.05 -3.91
N SER A 28 -20.49 -7.16 -4.34
CA SER A 28 -20.62 -7.55 -5.75
C SER A 28 -21.86 -8.42 -5.96
N ASN A 29 -22.40 -8.41 -7.18
CA ASN A 29 -23.47 -9.32 -7.61
C ASN A 29 -22.94 -10.70 -8.03
N LEU A 30 -21.62 -10.89 -8.02
CA LEU A 30 -20.95 -12.14 -8.38
C LEU A 30 -20.81 -13.07 -7.17
N SER A 31 -20.71 -14.39 -7.40
CA SER A 31 -20.28 -15.31 -6.35
C SER A 31 -18.83 -15.01 -5.94
N THR A 32 -18.46 -15.36 -4.72
CA THR A 32 -17.11 -15.18 -4.17
C THR A 32 -16.02 -15.77 -5.08
N THR A 33 -16.23 -17.00 -5.56
CA THR A 33 -15.31 -17.68 -6.49
C THR A 33 -15.18 -16.97 -7.83
N ALA A 34 -16.30 -16.51 -8.40
CA ALA A 34 -16.29 -15.79 -9.68
C ALA A 34 -15.59 -14.43 -9.54
N LEU A 35 -15.87 -13.70 -8.44
CA LEU A 35 -15.24 -12.41 -8.15
C LEU A 35 -13.73 -12.54 -7.98
N SER A 36 -13.27 -13.52 -7.19
CA SER A 36 -11.84 -13.78 -7.01
C SER A 36 -11.14 -14.07 -8.34
N LYS A 37 -11.75 -14.92 -9.19
CA LYS A 37 -11.21 -15.21 -10.54
C LYS A 37 -11.11 -13.96 -11.40
N THR A 38 -12.16 -13.12 -11.42
CA THR A 38 -12.16 -11.86 -12.15
C THR A 38 -11.04 -10.94 -11.67
N ARG A 39 -10.87 -10.77 -10.35
CA ARG A 39 -9.82 -9.91 -9.78
C ARG A 39 -8.41 -10.39 -10.07
N LYS A 40 -8.20 -11.71 -10.10
CA LYS A 40 -6.91 -12.28 -10.53
C LYS A 40 -6.62 -11.95 -12.00
N GLU A 41 -7.64 -11.98 -12.85
CA GLU A 41 -7.49 -11.62 -14.26
C GLU A 41 -7.26 -10.11 -14.46
N GLU A 42 -7.96 -9.26 -13.73
CA GLU A 42 -7.70 -7.81 -13.70
C GLU A 42 -6.25 -7.53 -13.28
N MET A 43 -5.75 -8.23 -12.25
CA MET A 43 -4.36 -8.05 -11.83
C MET A 43 -3.35 -8.54 -12.87
N ARG A 44 -3.67 -9.56 -13.68
CA ARG A 44 -2.81 -9.95 -14.81
C ARG A 44 -2.71 -8.85 -15.86
N GLN A 45 -3.82 -8.20 -16.18
CA GLN A 45 -3.82 -7.07 -17.09
C GLN A 45 -3.04 -5.88 -16.52
N VAL A 46 -3.19 -5.59 -15.23
CA VAL A 46 -2.40 -4.56 -14.53
C VAL A 46 -0.91 -4.90 -14.51
N LYS A 47 -0.57 -6.19 -14.32
CA LYS A 47 0.81 -6.66 -14.39
C LYS A 47 1.44 -6.26 -15.73
N ASP A 48 0.76 -6.56 -16.82
CA ASP A 48 1.27 -6.30 -18.16
C ASP A 48 1.28 -4.79 -18.49
N CYS A 49 0.25 -4.05 -18.06
CA CYS A 49 0.17 -2.59 -18.21
C CYS A 49 1.31 -1.85 -17.50
N LEU A 50 1.59 -2.20 -16.25
CA LEU A 50 2.60 -1.51 -15.43
C LEU A 50 4.02 -2.10 -15.55
N GLY A 51 4.19 -3.21 -16.27
CA GLY A 51 5.48 -3.90 -16.41
C GLY A 51 5.95 -4.60 -15.13
N ILE A 52 5.02 -5.14 -14.33
CA ILE A 52 5.32 -5.93 -13.14
C ILE A 52 5.89 -7.29 -13.59
N GLU A 53 7.01 -7.72 -13.00
CA GLU A 53 7.67 -8.99 -13.34
C GLU A 53 6.81 -10.18 -12.91
N ALA A 54 6.41 -10.20 -11.64
CA ALA A 54 5.65 -11.29 -11.06
C ALA A 54 4.52 -10.80 -10.16
N VAL A 55 3.40 -11.52 -10.19
CA VAL A 55 2.30 -11.35 -9.24
C VAL A 55 2.11 -12.65 -8.49
N TYR A 56 2.29 -12.60 -7.18
CA TYR A 56 2.04 -13.71 -6.26
C TYR A 56 0.67 -13.51 -5.61
N HIS A 57 -0.05 -14.60 -5.38
CA HIS A 57 -1.33 -14.59 -4.68
C HIS A 57 -1.22 -15.50 -3.47
N LEU A 58 -1.45 -14.95 -2.28
CA LEU A 58 -1.46 -15.74 -1.05
C LEU A 58 -2.84 -16.35 -0.76
N ASP A 59 -3.89 -15.80 -1.37
CA ASP A 59 -5.28 -16.25 -1.23
C ASP A 59 -5.73 -16.38 0.25
N LEU A 60 -5.23 -15.49 1.12
CA LEU A 60 -5.70 -15.43 2.50
C LEU A 60 -7.16 -14.94 2.55
N PRO A 61 -7.95 -15.33 3.55
CA PRO A 61 -9.35 -14.89 3.67
C PRO A 61 -9.45 -13.36 3.79
N ASP A 62 -10.21 -12.73 2.88
CA ASP A 62 -10.51 -11.30 2.90
C ASP A 62 -11.29 -10.91 4.17
N GLY A 63 -10.88 -9.83 4.84
CA GLY A 63 -11.49 -9.34 6.09
C GLY A 63 -11.09 -10.10 7.37
N ASP A 64 -10.29 -11.16 7.26
CA ASP A 64 -9.73 -11.90 8.41
C ASP A 64 -8.21 -12.14 8.26
N LEU A 65 -7.51 -11.22 7.58
CA LEU A 65 -6.07 -11.30 7.45
C LEU A 65 -5.41 -11.12 8.82
N HIS A 66 -4.61 -12.10 9.25
CA HIS A 66 -3.84 -12.03 10.49
C HIS A 66 -2.54 -12.82 10.40
N ALA A 67 -1.57 -12.48 11.25
CA ALA A 67 -0.31 -13.21 11.34
C ALA A 67 -0.51 -14.57 12.01
N SER A 68 -0.49 -15.63 11.21
CA SER A 68 -0.41 -17.03 11.60
C SER A 68 0.87 -17.66 11.05
N ASP A 69 1.33 -18.75 11.65
CA ASP A 69 2.49 -19.52 11.18
C ASP A 69 2.40 -19.87 9.69
N ALA A 70 1.20 -20.17 9.18
CA ALA A 70 0.98 -20.47 7.78
C ALA A 70 1.17 -19.22 6.89
N SER A 71 0.51 -18.11 7.22
CA SER A 71 0.64 -16.85 6.47
C SER A 71 2.07 -16.29 6.50
N ILE A 72 2.76 -16.45 7.63
CA ILE A 72 4.14 -16.00 7.81
C ILE A 72 5.07 -16.80 6.89
N ARG A 73 4.95 -18.13 6.88
CA ARG A 73 5.73 -19.00 6.00
C ARG A 73 5.49 -18.69 4.53
N LEU A 74 4.24 -18.47 4.14
CA LEU A 74 3.90 -18.13 2.75
C LEU A 74 4.58 -16.84 2.30
N LEU A 75 4.49 -15.77 3.11
CA LEU A 75 5.12 -14.49 2.79
C LEU A 75 6.65 -14.59 2.85
N ALA A 76 7.20 -15.33 3.82
CA ALA A 76 8.64 -15.55 3.96
C ALA A 76 9.24 -16.20 2.70
N THR A 77 8.61 -17.27 2.20
CA THR A 77 9.05 -17.95 0.96
C THR A 77 9.14 -16.99 -0.22
N ILE A 78 8.18 -16.07 -0.36
CA ILE A 78 8.21 -15.07 -1.45
C ILE A 78 9.34 -14.07 -1.24
N ILE A 79 9.53 -13.57 -0.02
CA ILE A 79 10.61 -12.62 0.29
C ILE A 79 11.98 -13.26 0.08
N GLU A 80 12.16 -14.53 0.46
CA GLU A 80 13.40 -15.28 0.22
C GLU A 80 13.66 -15.49 -1.27
N HIS A 81 12.63 -15.82 -2.03
CA HIS A 81 12.73 -16.05 -3.47
C HIS A 81 13.02 -14.76 -4.25
N THR A 82 12.38 -13.65 -3.89
CA THR A 82 12.49 -12.36 -4.59
C THR A 82 13.67 -11.53 -4.10
N ALA A 83 14.18 -11.79 -2.90
CA ALA A 83 15.31 -11.09 -2.27
C ALA A 83 15.27 -9.55 -2.45
N PRO A 84 14.17 -8.87 -2.06
CA PRO A 84 13.97 -7.46 -2.39
C PRO A 84 14.92 -6.56 -1.62
N GLU A 85 15.36 -5.46 -2.24
CA GLU A 85 16.09 -4.38 -1.56
C GLU A 85 15.14 -3.44 -0.79
N ILE A 86 13.92 -3.29 -1.30
CA ILE A 86 12.88 -2.41 -0.76
C ILE A 86 11.54 -3.16 -0.80
N ILE A 87 10.84 -3.22 0.32
CA ILE A 87 9.47 -3.72 0.39
C ILE A 87 8.51 -2.55 0.54
N TYR A 88 7.56 -2.44 -0.38
CA TYR A 88 6.45 -1.51 -0.25
C TYR A 88 5.26 -2.19 0.44
N THR A 89 4.65 -1.53 1.42
CA THR A 89 3.52 -2.09 2.16
C THR A 89 2.54 -1.00 2.60
N THR A 90 1.37 -1.43 3.07
CA THR A 90 0.34 -0.57 3.63
C THR A 90 0.76 -0.03 5.01
N PRO A 91 0.22 1.12 5.45
CA PRO A 91 0.58 1.68 6.75
C PRO A 91 -0.12 0.95 7.91
N TYR A 92 0.51 0.96 9.09
CA TYR A 92 -0.13 0.52 10.34
C TYR A 92 -1.34 1.39 10.74
N ILE A 93 -1.43 2.60 10.18
CA ILE A 93 -2.44 3.59 10.52
C ILE A 93 -3.32 3.78 9.27
N ASP A 94 -4.35 2.93 9.16
CA ASP A 94 -5.30 2.95 8.05
C ASP A 94 -6.73 2.69 8.57
N ALA A 95 -7.74 3.10 7.81
CA ALA A 95 -9.14 2.86 8.13
C ALA A 95 -9.59 1.41 7.87
N HIS A 96 -8.87 0.67 7.02
CA HIS A 96 -9.19 -0.70 6.66
C HIS A 96 -8.35 -1.70 7.48
N PRO A 97 -8.98 -2.66 8.20
CA PRO A 97 -8.27 -3.66 9.00
C PRO A 97 -7.22 -4.42 8.21
N ASP A 98 -7.54 -4.95 7.02
CA ASP A 98 -6.59 -5.73 6.21
C ASP A 98 -5.35 -4.96 5.77
N HIS A 99 -5.46 -3.64 5.57
CA HIS A 99 -4.28 -2.81 5.30
C HIS A 99 -3.37 -2.81 6.54
N THR A 100 -3.92 -2.57 7.73
CA THR A 100 -3.11 -2.59 8.95
C THR A 100 -2.57 -3.99 9.25
N ASN A 101 -3.35 -5.04 9.01
CA ASN A 101 -2.95 -6.43 9.26
C ASN A 101 -1.88 -6.90 8.28
N THR A 102 -1.87 -6.39 7.03
CA THR A 102 -0.80 -6.66 6.07
C THR A 102 0.54 -6.12 6.57
N ALA A 103 0.56 -4.91 7.15
CA ALA A 103 1.75 -4.35 7.77
C ALA A 103 2.20 -5.16 9.00
N PHE A 104 1.25 -5.65 9.82
CA PHE A 104 1.57 -6.52 10.96
C PHE A 104 2.10 -7.89 10.56
N LEU A 105 1.50 -8.52 9.55
CA LEU A 105 1.97 -9.78 8.99
C LEU A 105 3.39 -9.62 8.43
N LEU A 106 3.66 -8.57 7.66
CA LEU A 106 5.01 -8.31 7.16
C LEU A 106 6.02 -8.14 8.30
N ALA A 107 5.72 -7.34 9.32
CA ALA A 107 6.64 -7.15 10.44
C ALA A 107 6.93 -8.45 11.19
N GLU A 108 5.91 -9.26 11.43
CA GLU A 108 6.08 -10.55 12.10
C GLU A 108 6.89 -11.52 11.23
N THR A 109 6.66 -11.54 9.91
CA THR A 109 7.47 -12.29 8.96
C THR A 109 8.94 -11.85 8.99
N LEU A 110 9.20 -10.54 8.85
CA LEU A 110 10.57 -10.01 8.87
C LEU A 110 11.29 -10.27 10.20
N ARG A 111 10.56 -10.33 11.32
CA ARG A 111 11.12 -10.64 12.65
C ARG A 111 11.61 -12.08 12.75
N GLN A 112 10.99 -13.01 12.00
CA GLN A 112 11.35 -14.42 11.99
C GLN A 112 12.38 -14.77 10.91
N MET A 113 12.60 -13.87 9.94
CA MET A 113 13.56 -14.05 8.86
C MET A 113 14.92 -13.44 9.20
N LYS A 114 15.96 -13.96 8.56
CA LYS A 114 17.29 -13.33 8.54
C LYS A 114 17.38 -12.42 7.31
N VAL A 115 16.86 -11.20 7.44
CA VAL A 115 16.93 -10.19 6.36
C VAL A 115 18.13 -9.24 6.55
N PRO A 116 18.72 -8.71 5.47
CA PRO A 116 19.77 -7.71 5.56
C PRO A 116 19.29 -6.46 6.32
N SER A 117 20.14 -5.85 7.15
CA SER A 117 19.83 -4.57 7.81
C SER A 117 19.61 -3.41 6.83
N SER A 118 20.12 -3.56 5.59
CA SER A 118 19.92 -2.61 4.49
C SER A 118 18.50 -2.65 3.91
N LEU A 119 17.74 -3.74 4.11
CA LEU A 119 16.38 -3.86 3.59
C LEU A 119 15.51 -2.72 4.14
N LYS A 120 14.94 -1.93 3.22
CA LYS A 120 14.06 -0.81 3.55
C LYS A 120 12.60 -1.21 3.41
N VAL A 121 11.75 -0.59 4.22
CA VAL A 121 10.30 -0.69 4.12
C VAL A 121 9.74 0.68 3.77
N ARG A 122 8.91 0.77 2.74
CA ARG A 122 8.22 1.99 2.30
C ARG A 122 6.72 1.85 2.47
N LEU A 123 6.13 2.70 3.32
CA LEU A 123 4.68 2.79 3.49
C LEU A 123 4.10 3.69 2.39
N TYR A 124 3.11 3.19 1.65
CA TYR A 124 2.40 3.97 0.63
C TYR A 124 1.00 4.40 1.11
N GLU A 125 0.50 5.51 0.55
CA GLU A 125 -0.83 6.01 0.87
C GLU A 125 -1.92 5.17 0.20
N ILE A 126 -2.88 4.68 0.99
CA ILE A 126 -4.19 4.21 0.50
C ILE A 126 -5.29 5.07 1.12
N ASN A 127 -5.89 4.66 2.24
CA ASN A 127 -7.07 5.35 2.75
C ASN A 127 -6.72 6.56 3.60
N CYS A 128 -5.56 6.54 4.24
CA CYS A 128 -5.14 7.55 5.20
C CYS A 128 -3.84 8.20 4.73
N PRO A 129 -3.88 9.48 4.32
CA PRO A 129 -2.68 10.19 3.91
C PRO A 129 -1.67 10.30 5.04
N ILE A 130 -0.41 10.03 4.72
CA ILE A 130 0.77 10.18 5.58
C ILE A 130 0.91 11.68 5.91
N PRO A 131 1.11 12.05 7.20
CA PRO A 131 1.38 13.43 7.58
C PRO A 131 2.58 13.99 6.78
N PRO A 132 2.52 15.22 6.23
CA PRO A 132 3.60 15.76 5.41
C PRO A 132 4.99 15.71 6.06
N GLU A 133 5.05 15.91 7.37
CA GLU A 133 6.29 15.85 8.15
C GLU A 133 6.93 14.46 8.28
N GLU A 134 6.18 13.40 7.94
CA GLU A 134 6.64 12.02 7.96
C GLU A 134 7.04 11.53 6.56
N ILE A 135 6.71 12.29 5.51
CA ILE A 135 7.10 11.93 4.14
C ILE A 135 8.59 12.18 3.99
N ASN A 136 9.34 11.15 3.61
CA ASN A 136 10.78 11.24 3.36
C ASN A 136 11.20 10.68 2.01
N VAL A 137 10.26 10.14 1.22
CA VAL A 137 10.47 9.76 -0.18
C VAL A 137 9.32 10.31 -1.01
N ILE A 138 9.68 10.99 -2.10
CA ILE A 138 8.76 11.51 -3.10
C ILE A 138 9.24 11.00 -4.45
N VAL A 139 8.32 10.41 -5.22
CA VAL A 139 8.58 9.94 -6.58
C VAL A 139 7.75 10.78 -7.53
N ASP A 140 8.43 11.49 -8.44
CA ASP A 140 7.77 12.14 -9.57
C ASP A 140 7.20 11.07 -10.50
N ILE A 141 5.88 11.12 -10.67
CA ILE A 141 5.14 10.22 -11.55
C ILE A 141 4.47 10.96 -12.71
N SER A 142 4.86 12.21 -12.97
CA SER A 142 4.25 13.08 -13.99
C SER A 142 4.22 12.41 -15.36
N SER A 143 5.31 11.74 -15.75
CA SER A 143 5.44 11.03 -17.02
C SER A 143 4.78 9.64 -17.05
N PHE A 144 4.25 9.17 -15.92
CA PHE A 144 3.71 7.81 -15.73
C PHE A 144 2.24 7.81 -15.30
N MET A 145 1.57 8.96 -15.43
CA MET A 145 0.16 9.11 -15.04
C MET A 145 -0.78 8.34 -15.96
N GLU A 146 -0.43 8.18 -17.24
CA GLU A 146 -1.29 7.47 -18.19
C GLU A 146 -1.31 5.97 -17.90
N GLU A 147 -0.15 5.34 -17.68
CA GLU A 147 -0.07 3.94 -17.25
C GLU A 147 -0.81 3.71 -15.93
N LYS A 148 -0.67 4.66 -14.99
CA LYS A 148 -1.39 4.59 -13.72
C LYS A 148 -2.91 4.65 -13.91
N LYS A 149 -3.41 5.54 -14.75
CA LYS A 149 -4.86 5.66 -15.05
C LYS A 149 -5.36 4.42 -15.77
N GLU A 150 -4.61 3.89 -16.73
CA GLU A 150 -4.94 2.66 -17.44
C GLU A 150 -5.09 1.49 -16.47
N ALA A 151 -4.11 1.29 -15.59
CA ALA A 151 -4.18 0.25 -14.56
C ALA A 151 -5.37 0.42 -13.61
N ILE A 152 -5.74 1.66 -13.25
CA ILE A 152 -6.94 1.93 -12.46
C ILE A 152 -8.20 1.51 -13.21
N ASN A 153 -8.29 1.83 -14.50
CA ASN A 153 -9.45 1.52 -15.34
C ASN A 153 -9.62 0.01 -15.60
N THR A 154 -8.57 -0.79 -15.43
CA THR A 154 -8.62 -2.25 -15.51
C THR A 154 -9.47 -2.89 -14.41
N PHE A 155 -9.57 -2.25 -13.24
CA PHE A 155 -10.31 -2.81 -12.08
C PHE A 155 -11.83 -2.61 -12.19
N ALA A 156 -12.43 -3.10 -13.28
CA ALA A 156 -13.86 -2.95 -13.58
C ALA A 156 -14.78 -3.58 -12.52
N SER A 157 -14.31 -4.59 -11.79
CA SER A 157 -15.04 -5.23 -10.69
C SER A 157 -15.09 -4.40 -9.41
N GLN A 158 -14.28 -3.34 -9.30
CA GLN A 158 -14.23 -2.48 -8.12
C GLN A 158 -15.25 -1.36 -8.23
N THR A 159 -16.05 -1.16 -7.17
CA THR A 159 -17.08 -0.11 -7.08
C THR A 159 -16.54 1.21 -6.50
N ILE A 160 -15.21 1.35 -6.45
CA ILE A 160 -14.51 2.47 -5.85
C ILE A 160 -14.33 3.57 -6.90
N ALA A 161 -14.73 4.79 -6.56
CA ALA A 161 -14.28 5.96 -7.31
C ALA A 161 -12.79 6.15 -6.98
N PHE A 162 -11.92 6.10 -8.00
CA PHE A 162 -10.47 6.23 -7.83
C PHE A 162 -9.95 7.67 -8.03
N ASP A 163 -10.86 8.62 -8.28
CA ASP A 163 -10.57 10.02 -8.57
C ASP A 163 -9.83 10.71 -7.41
N GLY A 164 -10.16 10.36 -6.17
CA GLY A 164 -9.50 10.93 -4.98
C GLY A 164 -8.01 10.59 -4.92
N PHE A 165 -7.60 9.41 -5.40
CA PHE A 165 -6.18 9.04 -5.45
C PHE A 165 -5.43 9.83 -6.52
N LEU A 166 -6.05 10.06 -7.68
CA LEU A 166 -5.45 10.86 -8.75
C LEU A 166 -5.29 12.32 -8.31
N ALA A 167 -6.33 12.90 -7.70
CA ALA A 167 -6.28 14.23 -7.12
C ALA A 167 -5.20 14.35 -6.03
N LEU A 168 -5.07 13.32 -5.17
CA LEU A 168 -4.01 13.27 -4.17
C LEU A 168 -2.62 13.34 -4.82
N ASN A 169 -2.38 12.69 -5.96
CA ASN A 169 -1.09 12.79 -6.63
C ASN A 169 -0.78 14.18 -7.15
N THR A 170 -1.77 14.88 -7.69
CA THR A 170 -1.64 16.30 -8.06
C THR A 170 -1.40 17.18 -6.83
N TRP A 171 -1.99 16.86 -5.67
CA TRP A 171 -1.75 17.64 -4.46
C TRP A 171 -0.34 17.42 -3.91
N LYS A 172 0.15 16.19 -3.97
CA LYS A 172 1.49 15.83 -3.47
C LYS A 172 2.63 16.40 -4.31
N SER A 173 2.40 16.77 -5.57
CA SER A 173 3.44 17.45 -6.36
C SER A 173 3.85 18.80 -5.77
N HIS A 174 2.96 19.48 -5.03
CA HIS A 174 3.27 20.73 -4.31
C HIS A 174 4.28 20.55 -3.16
N LEU A 175 4.66 19.32 -2.82
CA LEU A 175 5.76 19.05 -1.90
C LEU A 175 7.14 19.13 -2.58
N VAL A 176 7.17 19.27 -3.90
CA VAL A 176 8.39 19.37 -4.71
C VAL A 176 8.50 20.80 -5.26
N ASP A 177 9.66 21.43 -5.05
CA ASP A 177 9.96 22.76 -5.59
C ASP A 177 10.46 22.68 -7.04
N ASP A 178 9.65 22.06 -7.90
CA ASP A 178 9.86 22.01 -9.35
C ASP A 178 8.51 22.09 -10.07
N PRO A 179 8.22 23.17 -10.82
CA PRO A 179 6.94 23.34 -11.51
C PRO A 179 6.70 22.32 -12.64
N LYS A 180 7.72 21.56 -13.06
CA LYS A 180 7.57 20.48 -14.04
C LYS A 180 6.95 19.23 -13.41
N VAL A 181 7.06 19.08 -12.09
CA VAL A 181 6.45 17.96 -11.36
C VAL A 181 4.97 18.28 -11.18
N THR A 182 4.13 17.60 -11.94
CA THR A 182 2.67 17.78 -11.91
C THR A 182 1.98 16.75 -11.02
N HIS A 183 2.59 15.58 -10.82
CA HIS A 183 2.04 14.49 -10.02
C HIS A 183 3.14 13.77 -9.25
N ALA A 184 2.88 13.46 -7.98
CA ALA A 184 3.80 12.71 -7.14
C ALA A 184 3.12 11.59 -6.35
N GLU A 185 3.84 10.48 -6.17
CA GLU A 185 3.55 9.49 -5.14
C GLU A 185 4.54 9.65 -3.98
N VAL A 186 4.06 9.52 -2.76
CA VAL A 186 4.84 9.78 -1.55
C VAL A 186 4.87 8.56 -0.65
N PHE A 187 5.96 8.42 0.08
CA PHE A 187 6.19 7.29 0.96
C PHE A 187 6.86 7.72 2.26
N LYS A 188 6.63 6.91 3.30
CA LYS A 188 7.48 6.87 4.50
C LYS A 188 8.40 5.67 4.37
N GLU A 189 9.68 5.91 4.13
CA GLU A 189 10.75 4.93 4.20
C GLU A 189 11.28 4.81 5.63
N MET A 190 11.61 3.59 6.03
CA MET A 190 12.26 3.26 7.29
C MET A 190 13.10 1.99 7.17
N GLY A 191 13.98 1.75 8.13
CA GLY A 191 14.66 0.44 8.25
C GLY A 191 13.69 -0.67 8.65
N ASN A 192 14.01 -1.93 8.33
CA ASN A 192 13.15 -3.06 8.73
C ASN A 192 12.98 -3.19 10.25
N GLN A 193 14.00 -2.84 11.05
CA GLN A 193 13.91 -2.84 12.52
C GLN A 193 12.97 -1.74 13.03
N GLU A 194 13.13 -0.50 12.53
CA GLU A 194 12.24 0.64 12.84
C GLU A 194 10.78 0.33 12.48
N PHE A 195 10.55 -0.35 11.35
CA PHE A 195 9.22 -0.81 10.95
C PHE A 195 8.62 -1.80 11.96
N GLN A 196 9.39 -2.78 12.44
CA GLN A 196 8.95 -3.74 13.46
C GLN A 196 8.63 -3.05 14.79
N GLU A 197 9.47 -2.10 15.20
CA GLU A 197 9.28 -1.30 16.43
C GLU A 197 8.03 -0.44 16.36
N MET A 198 7.78 0.21 15.21
CA MET A 198 6.54 0.94 14.95
C MET A 198 5.31 0.02 15.11
N GLY A 199 5.34 -1.18 14.54
CA GLY A 199 4.27 -2.16 14.71
C GLY A 199 4.03 -2.51 16.18
N ALA A 200 5.09 -2.79 16.94
CA ALA A 200 4.99 -3.09 18.37
C ALA A 200 4.35 -1.94 19.17
N TYR A 201 4.74 -0.70 18.88
CA TYR A 201 4.16 0.50 19.49
C TYR A 201 2.68 0.65 19.19
N ILE A 202 2.27 0.55 17.91
CA ILE A 202 0.86 0.69 17.51
C ILE A 202 -0.02 -0.38 18.18
N LYS A 203 0.47 -1.63 18.25
CA LYS A 203 -0.23 -2.73 18.93
C LYS A 203 -0.43 -2.45 20.42
N LYS A 204 0.60 -1.90 21.08
CA LYS A 204 0.56 -1.52 22.51
C LYS A 204 -0.45 -0.41 22.80
N GLU A 205 -0.56 0.58 21.92
CA GLU A 205 -1.52 1.69 22.06
C GLU A 205 -2.99 1.23 21.88
N LYS A 206 -3.25 -0.03 21.50
CA LYS A 206 -4.59 -0.58 21.22
C LYS A 206 -5.41 0.35 20.31
N ALA A 207 -4.74 0.95 19.34
CA ALA A 207 -5.33 1.98 18.50
C ALA A 207 -6.46 1.37 17.65
N LYS A 208 -7.70 1.77 17.93
CA LYS A 208 -8.85 1.47 17.08
C LYS A 208 -8.98 2.53 16.00
N PHE A 209 -8.75 2.14 14.75
CA PHE A 209 -8.80 3.02 13.59
C PHE A 209 -10.14 3.09 12.87
N PRO A 210 -10.90 1.98 12.73
CA PRO A 210 -12.24 2.03 12.15
C PRO A 210 -13.12 3.05 12.90
N GLY A 211 -13.80 3.91 12.14
CA GLY A 211 -14.62 5.02 12.68
C GLY A 211 -13.84 6.30 13.02
N LYS A 212 -12.53 6.23 13.31
CA LYS A 212 -11.69 7.41 13.60
C LYS A 212 -11.12 8.09 12.35
N PHE A 213 -10.88 7.34 11.29
CA PHE A 213 -10.42 7.88 10.00
C PHE A 213 -11.52 7.82 8.93
N LYS A 214 -11.28 8.45 7.77
CA LYS A 214 -12.16 8.42 6.59
C LYS A 214 -11.31 8.03 5.39
N GLN A 215 -11.85 7.19 4.52
CA GLN A 215 -11.13 6.68 3.35
C GLN A 215 -10.99 7.77 2.27
N VAL A 216 -9.79 7.87 1.69
CA VAL A 216 -9.56 8.57 0.41
C VAL A 216 -9.95 7.63 -0.71
N ASN A 217 -11.20 7.70 -1.15
CA ASN A 217 -11.60 7.10 -2.42
C ASN A 217 -12.07 8.22 -3.36
N LYS A 218 -12.95 9.09 -2.89
CA LYS A 218 -13.48 10.21 -3.66
C LYS A 218 -12.71 11.49 -3.42
N THR A 219 -12.67 12.38 -4.42
CA THR A 219 -12.14 13.75 -4.24
C THR A 219 -12.85 14.48 -3.09
N GLU A 220 -14.17 14.29 -2.95
CA GLU A 220 -14.97 14.86 -1.86
C GLU A 220 -14.57 14.40 -0.45
N THR A 221 -13.96 13.21 -0.33
CA THR A 221 -13.53 12.68 0.97
C THR A 221 -12.09 13.00 1.31
N LEU A 222 -11.35 13.64 0.39
CA LEU A 222 -9.92 13.92 0.50
C LEU A 222 -9.57 14.83 1.68
N LEU A 223 -10.18 16.03 1.77
CA LEU A 223 -9.97 16.95 2.89
C LEU A 223 -10.35 16.32 4.24
N PRO A 224 -11.56 15.72 4.38
CA PRO A 224 -11.89 14.97 5.60
C PRO A 224 -10.88 13.86 5.95
N ALA A 225 -10.37 13.10 4.99
CA ALA A 225 -9.42 12.02 5.26
C ALA A 225 -8.05 12.55 5.71
N ILE A 226 -7.62 13.70 5.20
CA ILE A 226 -6.39 14.38 5.62
C ILE A 226 -6.51 14.88 7.06
N PHE A 227 -7.59 15.61 7.37
CA PHE A 227 -7.72 16.38 8.61
C PHE A 227 -8.42 15.64 9.75
N LYS A 228 -9.27 14.66 9.48
CA LYS A 228 -9.98 13.91 10.53
C LYS A 228 -8.97 13.20 11.43
N ALA A 229 -9.00 13.53 12.72
CA ALA A 229 -8.08 13.03 13.72
C ALA A 229 -6.58 13.28 13.39
N TYR A 230 -6.26 14.36 12.66
CA TYR A 230 -4.87 14.66 12.24
C TYR A 230 -3.89 14.73 13.42
N GLY A 231 -4.24 15.37 14.53
CA GLY A 231 -3.38 15.42 15.72
C GLY A 231 -3.12 14.05 16.35
N TYR A 232 -4.10 13.15 16.34
CA TYR A 232 -3.95 11.78 16.79
C TYR A 232 -3.07 10.96 15.83
N LYS A 233 -3.31 11.08 14.52
CA LYS A 233 -2.47 10.47 13.47
C LYS A 233 -1.01 10.88 13.61
N LYS A 234 -0.76 12.19 13.74
CA LYS A 234 0.57 12.77 13.95
C LYS A 234 1.26 12.22 15.20
N LYS A 235 0.53 12.07 16.31
CA LYS A 235 1.06 11.46 17.54
C LYS A 235 1.49 10.01 17.32
N LEU A 236 0.77 9.25 16.51
CA LEU A 236 1.09 7.84 16.23
C LEU A 236 2.32 7.68 15.34
N TYR A 237 2.51 8.54 14.34
CA TYR A 237 3.71 8.52 13.51
C TYR A 237 4.96 9.01 14.27
N ARG A 238 4.86 10.10 15.04
CA ARG A 238 6.01 10.74 15.72
C ARG A 238 6.71 9.90 16.80
N ARG A 239 6.10 8.81 17.28
CA ARG A 239 6.60 8.02 18.43
C ARG A 239 7.36 6.75 18.03
N CYS A 240 7.82 6.68 16.78
CA CYS A 240 8.66 5.59 16.27
C CYS A 240 10.13 6.00 16.11
N LEU A 241 10.56 7.02 16.87
CA LEU A 241 11.95 7.50 16.97
C LEU A 241 12.47 7.30 18.40
#